data_AF-A0A511KLJ8-F1
#
_entry.id   AF-A0A511KLJ8-F1
#
_cell.length_a   1.000
_cell.length_b   1.000
_cell.length_c   1.000
_cell.angle_alpha   90.00
_cell.angle_beta   90.00
_cell.angle_gamma   90.00
#
_symmetry.space_group_name_H-M   'P 1'
#
loop_
_entity.id
_entity.type
_entity.pdbx_description
1 polymer ?
#
loop_
_entity_poly.entity_id
_entity_poly.type
_entity_poly.pdbx_seq_one_letter_code
_entity_poly.pdbx_strand_id
1 'polypeptide(L)'
;MERPTPDSIFDTLSIGFGPASVALAIALAELNSHPPRPSAQPLYSSLGGLQHALGFDAEEVAREQRKRRGEDKTNVKAAFVERHNGFRWHPGMMLEGSKMQISFLKDLATLRNPQSPYTFLSYLASFQPSRLVSFISLSTFTPSRREFADYLQWCAEKVTAELRAQGGEVSFGEEVVGVDALRPDEHDQGADVRVLRVTSRVLETGELVHRYTRNLVVSAGGSPKVPSQLAAPELVQTGRVLHTASFLEHIHRVLPEVVERANEERPIRLAVVGAGQSAAECFLHLRTKLAPLLPRSSTSSLSHRPQIDMLIRSSALRPTDEGQFSNEVFDPSMSQAVYRLGQAERERVLGEAKSTNYSIVNPKTLDVVYETMYDQKVEEDIAERTCAPAKDLLHDPRLNIRPYTEIREASPTSSGAIELVLFNPITREERTETYDAVVCGTGYDRQAWRNILFRPTHESVLAEGEAETIPLAALFDTTSVDEEEDSSSAASPAPASSPSVTAPPALSLPDSAFADLSRPTSSSSASTSLHRADLPSLPFLPAHTLQILHQSRARL
;
A
#
# COMPACT_ATOMS: atom_id res chain seq x y z
N MET A 1 6.87 -17.30 37.24
CA MET A 1 6.21 -17.94 36.08
C MET A 1 7.05 -19.14 35.69
N GLU A 2 6.43 -20.26 35.35
CA GLU A 2 7.13 -21.43 34.81
C GLU A 2 7.56 -21.17 33.37
N ARG A 3 8.73 -21.69 32.98
CA ARG A 3 9.17 -21.74 31.58
C ARG A 3 8.11 -22.37 30.69
N PRO A 4 7.96 -21.91 29.44
CA PRO A 4 7.02 -22.52 28.51
C PRO A 4 7.36 -24.00 28.32
N THR A 5 6.36 -24.86 28.48
CA THR A 5 6.50 -26.27 28.09
C THR A 5 6.66 -26.36 26.57
N PRO A 6 7.37 -27.37 26.02
CA PRO A 6 7.56 -27.49 24.57
C PRO A 6 6.26 -27.42 23.75
N ASP A 7 5.17 -27.96 24.30
CA ASP A 7 3.83 -27.96 23.67
C ASP A 7 3.18 -26.58 23.64
N SER A 8 3.61 -25.64 24.47
CA SER A 8 3.13 -24.26 24.51
C SER A 8 3.84 -23.33 23.51
N ILE A 9 4.89 -23.80 22.84
CA ILE A 9 5.69 -23.01 21.88
C ILE A 9 5.16 -23.20 20.47
N PHE A 10 4.73 -22.11 19.84
CA PHE A 10 4.35 -22.09 18.43
C PHE A 10 5.58 -22.25 17.51
N ASP A 11 5.40 -22.92 16.38
CA ASP A 11 6.44 -22.98 15.36
C ASP A 11 6.57 -21.62 14.65
N THR A 12 5.46 -20.92 14.46
CA THR A 12 5.45 -19.57 13.91
C THR A 12 4.35 -18.71 14.53
N LEU A 13 4.64 -17.43 14.72
CA LEU A 13 3.66 -16.43 15.14
C LEU A 13 3.70 -15.26 14.16
N SER A 14 2.53 -14.84 13.67
CA SER A 14 2.41 -13.65 12.82
C SER A 14 1.77 -12.49 13.57
N ILE A 15 2.40 -11.32 13.47
CA ILE A 15 1.86 -10.05 13.95
C ILE A 15 1.01 -9.42 12.84
N GLY A 16 -0.28 -9.22 13.12
CA GLY A 16 -1.31 -8.78 12.19
C GLY A 16 -2.00 -9.96 11.51
N PHE A 17 -3.30 -9.82 11.21
CA PHE A 17 -4.11 -10.78 10.46
C PHE A 17 -4.78 -10.16 9.23
N GLY A 18 -4.06 -9.25 8.57
CA GLY A 18 -4.42 -8.73 7.24
C GLY A 18 -4.17 -9.73 6.10
N PRO A 19 -4.39 -9.34 4.83
CA PRO A 19 -4.33 -10.25 3.68
C PRO A 19 -3.05 -11.08 3.56
N ALA A 20 -1.88 -10.53 3.92
CA ALA A 20 -0.61 -11.25 3.90
C ALA A 20 -0.59 -12.43 4.89
N SER A 21 -1.02 -12.20 6.13
CA SER A 21 -1.13 -13.23 7.16
C SER A 21 -2.25 -14.22 6.87
N VAL A 22 -3.37 -13.79 6.30
CA VAL A 22 -4.46 -14.69 5.87
C VAL A 22 -3.97 -15.61 4.75
N ALA A 23 -3.21 -15.11 3.78
CA ALA A 23 -2.60 -15.96 2.75
C ALA A 23 -1.61 -16.98 3.34
N LEU A 24 -0.80 -16.58 4.33
CA LEU A 24 0.07 -17.49 5.07
C LEU A 24 -0.73 -18.56 5.83
N ALA A 25 -1.77 -18.15 6.56
CA ALA A 25 -2.68 -19.04 7.28
C ALA A 25 -3.30 -20.08 6.34
N ILE A 26 -3.77 -19.65 5.16
CA ILE A 26 -4.35 -20.55 4.15
C ILE A 26 -3.32 -21.58 3.68
N ALA A 27 -2.10 -21.11 3.38
CA ALA A 27 -1.03 -22.00 2.93
C ALA A 27 -0.63 -23.02 4.01
N LEU A 28 -0.60 -22.63 5.28
CA LEU A 28 -0.35 -23.52 6.42
C LEU A 28 -1.50 -24.51 6.62
N ALA A 29 -2.75 -24.05 6.59
CA ALA A 29 -3.92 -24.91 6.75
C ALA A 29 -4.00 -25.99 5.65
N GLU A 30 -3.71 -25.62 4.41
CA GLU A 30 -3.61 -26.57 3.30
C GLU A 30 -2.43 -27.53 3.45
N LEU A 31 -1.25 -27.03 3.87
CA LEU A 31 -0.06 -27.86 4.13
C LEU A 31 -0.30 -28.91 5.21
N ASN A 32 -1.04 -28.56 6.26
CA ASN A 32 -1.35 -29.43 7.38
C ASN A 32 -2.47 -30.44 7.05
N SER A 33 -3.44 -30.05 6.22
CA SER A 33 -4.60 -30.91 5.88
C SER A 33 -4.33 -31.90 4.75
N HIS A 34 -3.46 -31.55 3.81
CA HIS A 34 -3.13 -32.38 2.67
C HIS A 34 -1.60 -32.50 2.61
N PRO A 35 -1.01 -33.71 2.75
CA PRO A 35 0.39 -33.86 2.39
C PRO A 35 0.52 -33.35 0.94
N PRO A 36 1.57 -32.58 0.62
CA PRO A 36 1.67 -31.98 -0.69
C PRO A 36 1.59 -33.09 -1.73
N ARG A 37 0.50 -33.14 -2.50
CA ARG A 37 0.58 -33.80 -3.80
C ARG A 37 1.72 -33.09 -4.52
N PRO A 38 2.59 -33.80 -5.24
CA PRO A 38 3.58 -33.18 -6.08
C PRO A 38 2.91 -32.49 -7.28
N SER A 39 2.00 -31.54 -7.04
CA SER A 39 1.78 -30.48 -7.99
C SER A 39 2.97 -29.54 -7.82
N ALA A 40 3.79 -29.43 -8.86
CA ALA A 40 4.67 -28.30 -9.01
C ALA A 40 3.83 -27.05 -8.70
N GLN A 41 4.30 -26.17 -7.80
CA GLN A 41 3.76 -24.81 -7.83
C GLN A 41 3.76 -24.35 -9.29
N PRO A 42 2.70 -23.70 -9.78
CA PRO A 42 2.64 -23.35 -11.18
C PRO A 42 3.89 -22.56 -11.56
N LEU A 43 4.61 -23.04 -12.58
CA LEU A 43 5.70 -22.30 -13.17
C LEU A 43 5.06 -21.20 -14.03
N TYR A 44 5.17 -19.96 -13.55
CA TYR A 44 4.69 -18.81 -14.29
C TYR A 44 5.70 -18.43 -15.37
N SER A 45 5.28 -18.56 -16.63
CA SER A 45 6.03 -18.06 -17.77
C SER A 45 5.70 -16.58 -17.97
N SER A 46 6.71 -15.71 -17.88
CA SER A 46 6.65 -14.34 -18.39
C SER A 46 6.94 -14.34 -19.90
N LEU A 47 6.53 -13.32 -20.66
CA LEU A 47 6.74 -13.24 -22.11
C LEU A 47 8.21 -12.96 -22.53
N GLY A 48 9.19 -13.46 -21.78
CA GLY A 48 10.62 -13.18 -21.99
C GLY A 48 11.06 -11.81 -21.47
N GLY A 49 10.34 -11.26 -20.47
CA GLY A 49 10.57 -9.95 -19.88
C GLY A 49 11.81 -9.85 -18.98
N LEU A 50 11.81 -8.84 -18.12
CA LEU A 50 12.92 -8.47 -17.25
C LEU A 50 13.45 -9.66 -16.41
N GLN A 51 12.59 -10.59 -16.01
CA GLN A 51 12.99 -11.78 -15.24
C GLN A 51 14.01 -12.64 -16.00
N HIS A 52 13.76 -12.88 -17.29
CA HIS A 52 14.67 -13.65 -18.14
C HIS A 52 15.98 -12.88 -18.40
N ALA A 53 15.88 -11.56 -18.62
CA ALA A 53 17.07 -10.69 -18.75
C ALA A 53 17.94 -10.68 -17.49
N LEU A 54 17.33 -10.85 -16.32
CA LEU A 54 18.02 -10.99 -15.03
C LEU A 54 18.48 -12.43 -14.73
N GLY A 55 18.39 -13.35 -15.70
CA GLY A 55 18.86 -14.74 -15.56
C GLY A 55 18.01 -15.59 -14.62
N PHE A 56 16.72 -15.27 -14.45
CA PHE A 56 15.82 -16.09 -13.65
C PHE A 56 15.39 -17.35 -14.42
N ASP A 57 15.78 -18.51 -13.91
CA ASP A 57 15.28 -19.83 -14.35
C ASP A 57 14.26 -20.36 -13.33
N ALA A 58 13.01 -20.41 -13.74
CA ALA A 58 11.91 -20.89 -12.92
C ALA A 58 12.03 -22.41 -12.63
N GLU A 59 12.53 -23.19 -13.58
CA GLU A 59 12.69 -24.65 -13.45
C GLU A 59 13.78 -25.00 -12.45
N GLU A 60 14.89 -24.24 -12.47
CA GLU A 60 15.97 -24.39 -11.49
C GLU A 60 15.45 -24.17 -10.06
N VAL A 61 14.72 -23.08 -9.82
CA VAL A 61 14.15 -22.77 -8.50
C VAL A 61 13.18 -23.85 -8.05
N ALA A 62 12.31 -24.34 -8.95
CA ALA A 62 11.38 -25.43 -8.63
C ALA A 62 12.12 -26.73 -8.26
N ARG A 63 13.24 -27.04 -8.93
CA ARG A 63 14.08 -28.20 -8.63
C ARG A 63 14.76 -28.08 -7.26
N GLU A 64 15.28 -26.90 -6.91
CA GLU A 64 15.87 -26.65 -5.59
C GLU A 64 14.84 -26.77 -4.46
N GLN A 65 13.64 -26.21 -4.64
CA GLN A 65 12.56 -26.30 -3.66
C GLN A 65 12.10 -27.75 -3.42
N ARG A 66 12.06 -28.58 -4.47
CA ARG A 66 11.77 -30.02 -4.35
C ARG A 66 12.87 -30.74 -3.58
N LYS A 67 14.15 -30.41 -3.83
CA LYS A 67 15.31 -31.03 -3.14
C LYS A 67 15.38 -30.69 -1.65
N ARG A 68 14.92 -29.49 -1.25
CA ARG A 68 14.91 -29.02 0.15
C ARG A 68 13.74 -29.57 0.99
N ARG A 69 12.73 -30.21 0.38
CA ARG A 69 11.61 -30.80 1.12
C ARG A 69 11.99 -32.20 1.63
N GLY A 70 12.41 -32.29 2.89
CA GLY A 70 12.60 -33.56 3.60
C GLY A 70 11.28 -34.31 3.85
N GLU A 71 11.40 -35.62 4.11
CA GLU A 71 10.29 -36.60 4.16
C GLU A 71 9.55 -36.66 5.50
N ASP A 72 10.09 -36.13 6.60
CA ASP A 72 9.38 -36.05 7.87
C ASP A 72 8.74 -34.66 8.05
N LYS A 73 7.41 -34.60 8.10
CA LYS A 73 6.70 -33.36 8.43
C LYS A 73 5.63 -33.55 9.47
N THR A 74 5.86 -32.92 10.61
CA THR A 74 4.88 -32.63 11.64
C THR A 74 3.99 -31.46 11.22
N ASN A 75 2.77 -31.43 11.75
CA ASN A 75 1.85 -30.30 11.63
C ASN A 75 2.52 -29.01 12.16
N VAL A 76 2.43 -27.90 11.41
CA VAL A 76 3.01 -26.61 11.82
C VAL A 76 2.01 -25.88 12.71
N LYS A 77 2.38 -25.69 13.99
CA LYS A 77 1.56 -24.97 14.96
C LYS A 77 1.77 -23.46 14.83
N ALA A 78 0.74 -22.72 14.42
CA ALA A 78 0.84 -21.29 14.12
C ALA A 78 -0.09 -20.42 14.98
N ALA A 79 0.38 -19.24 15.37
CA ALA A 79 -0.41 -18.20 16.05
C ALA A 79 -0.49 -16.91 15.22
N PHE A 80 -1.60 -16.19 15.32
CA PHE A 80 -1.81 -14.90 14.67
C PHE A 80 -2.44 -13.91 15.66
N VAL A 81 -1.91 -12.69 15.74
CA VAL A 81 -2.39 -11.66 16.68
C VAL A 81 -2.79 -10.40 15.89
N GLU A 82 -4.04 -9.97 16.02
CA GLU A 82 -4.62 -8.82 15.30
C GLU A 82 -5.27 -7.83 16.26
N ARG A 83 -4.96 -6.54 16.08
CA ARG A 83 -5.44 -5.46 16.93
C ARG A 83 -6.92 -5.14 16.74
N HIS A 84 -7.47 -5.37 15.55
CA HIS A 84 -8.89 -5.20 15.34
C HIS A 84 -9.68 -6.36 15.96
N ASN A 85 -10.89 -6.11 16.48
CA ASN A 85 -11.77 -7.13 17.08
C ASN A 85 -12.32 -8.17 16.07
N GLY A 86 -11.88 -8.11 14.82
CA GLY A 86 -12.24 -9.00 13.73
C GLY A 86 -11.48 -8.59 12.47
N PHE A 87 -11.54 -9.41 11.42
CA PHE A 87 -10.87 -9.10 10.16
C PHE A 87 -11.40 -7.78 9.56
N ARG A 88 -10.49 -6.87 9.23
CA ARG A 88 -10.81 -5.60 8.55
C ARG A 88 -9.78 -5.31 7.47
N TRP A 89 -10.24 -4.94 6.27
CA TRP A 89 -9.38 -4.53 5.17
C TRP A 89 -9.64 -3.06 4.80
N HIS A 90 -8.70 -2.17 5.14
CA HIS A 90 -8.75 -0.73 4.90
C HIS A 90 -10.12 -0.06 5.21
N PRO A 91 -10.65 -0.18 6.44
CA PRO A 91 -12.00 0.27 6.78
C PRO A 91 -12.25 1.76 6.47
N GLY A 92 -11.26 2.63 6.68
CA GLY A 92 -11.38 4.06 6.39
C GLY A 92 -11.53 4.42 4.90
N MET A 93 -11.24 3.48 3.99
CA MET A 93 -11.27 3.71 2.53
C MET A 93 -12.29 2.83 1.79
N MET A 94 -13.23 2.21 2.49
CA MET A 94 -14.32 1.42 1.89
C MET A 94 -15.41 2.30 1.26
N LEU A 95 -14.99 3.19 0.35
CA LEU A 95 -15.87 4.13 -0.34
C LEU A 95 -16.84 3.39 -1.27
N GLU A 96 -18.08 3.86 -1.31
CA GLU A 96 -19.12 3.33 -2.20
C GLU A 96 -18.70 3.45 -3.67
N GLY A 97 -19.08 2.45 -4.49
CA GLY A 97 -18.75 2.42 -5.92
C GLY A 97 -17.29 2.04 -6.24
N SER A 98 -16.42 1.96 -5.25
CA SER A 98 -15.01 1.69 -5.49
C SER A 98 -14.70 0.25 -5.93
N LYS A 99 -13.68 0.11 -6.78
CA LYS A 99 -13.28 -1.15 -7.43
C LYS A 99 -11.87 -1.56 -7.03
N MET A 100 -11.61 -2.86 -7.12
CA MET A 100 -10.26 -3.39 -7.05
C MET A 100 -9.41 -2.83 -8.20
N GLN A 101 -8.13 -2.59 -7.94
CA GLN A 101 -7.14 -2.19 -8.96
C GLN A 101 -6.30 -3.38 -9.45
N ILE A 102 -6.78 -4.60 -9.18
CA ILE A 102 -6.10 -5.85 -9.49
C ILE A 102 -7.15 -6.88 -9.93
N SER A 103 -6.75 -7.78 -10.82
CA SER A 103 -7.59 -8.90 -11.22
C SER A 103 -7.94 -9.78 -10.01
N PHE A 104 -9.20 -10.24 -9.91
CA PHE A 104 -9.62 -11.20 -8.89
C PHE A 104 -8.85 -12.53 -8.96
N LEU A 105 -8.19 -12.85 -10.08
CA LEU A 105 -7.34 -14.03 -10.21
C LEU A 105 -6.03 -13.91 -9.43
N LYS A 106 -5.65 -12.70 -9.01
CA LYS A 106 -4.56 -12.45 -8.05
C LYS A 106 -5.10 -12.44 -6.61
N ASP A 107 -6.02 -13.36 -6.31
CA ASP A 107 -6.55 -13.58 -4.96
C ASP A 107 -5.51 -14.27 -4.03
N LEU A 108 -5.92 -14.70 -2.84
CA LEU A 108 -5.02 -15.26 -1.83
C LEU A 108 -4.49 -16.67 -2.16
N ALA A 109 -5.00 -17.34 -3.20
CA ALA A 109 -4.74 -18.76 -3.41
C ALA A 109 -4.53 -19.17 -4.87
N THR A 110 -5.22 -18.59 -5.84
CA THR A 110 -5.26 -19.01 -7.25
C THR A 110 -3.87 -19.13 -7.85
N LEU A 111 -2.99 -18.13 -7.63
CA LEU A 111 -1.62 -18.18 -8.15
C LEU A 111 -0.69 -19.15 -7.39
N ARG A 112 -1.14 -19.80 -6.33
CA ARG A 112 -0.39 -20.87 -5.67
C ARG A 112 -0.99 -22.23 -5.99
N ASN A 113 -2.33 -22.29 -5.99
CA ASN A 113 -3.13 -23.49 -6.18
C ASN A 113 -4.54 -23.08 -6.67
N PRO A 114 -4.82 -23.15 -7.99
CA PRO A 114 -6.15 -22.85 -8.53
C PRO A 114 -7.26 -23.80 -8.05
N GLN A 115 -6.91 -24.95 -7.47
CA GLN A 115 -7.85 -25.90 -6.86
C GLN A 115 -8.11 -25.61 -5.37
N SER A 116 -7.48 -24.57 -4.82
CA SER A 116 -7.67 -24.20 -3.43
C SER A 116 -9.14 -23.91 -3.15
N PRO A 117 -9.69 -24.35 -2.00
CA PRO A 117 -11.04 -23.99 -1.61
C PRO A 117 -11.13 -22.55 -1.07
N TYR A 118 -10.08 -21.75 -1.24
CA TYR A 118 -9.98 -20.33 -0.86
C TYR A 118 -9.88 -19.39 -2.06
N THR A 119 -10.07 -19.87 -3.29
CA THR A 119 -10.12 -18.98 -4.46
C THR A 119 -11.35 -18.07 -4.41
N PHE A 120 -11.28 -16.91 -5.05
CA PHE A 120 -12.42 -15.99 -5.18
C PHE A 120 -13.60 -16.65 -5.90
N LEU A 121 -13.34 -17.56 -6.85
CA LEU A 121 -14.37 -18.35 -7.51
C LEU A 121 -15.05 -19.33 -6.54
N SER A 122 -14.29 -20.00 -5.66
CA SER A 122 -14.86 -20.85 -4.61
C SER A 122 -15.73 -20.04 -3.64
N TYR A 123 -15.33 -18.82 -3.30
CA TYR A 123 -16.14 -17.90 -2.50
C TYR A 123 -17.47 -17.57 -3.19
N LEU A 124 -17.47 -17.17 -4.47
CA LEU A 124 -18.70 -16.89 -5.22
C LEU A 124 -19.64 -18.11 -5.32
N ALA A 125 -19.05 -19.30 -5.43
CA ALA A 125 -19.78 -20.56 -5.50
C ALA A 125 -20.38 -21.01 -4.15
N SER A 126 -19.89 -20.47 -3.03
CA SER A 126 -20.31 -20.87 -1.68
C SER A 126 -21.73 -20.42 -1.29
N PHE A 127 -22.28 -19.41 -1.98
CA PHE A 127 -23.61 -18.86 -1.71
C PHE A 127 -24.74 -19.77 -2.22
N GLN A 128 -25.92 -19.68 -1.60
CA GLN A 128 -27.13 -20.40 -2.01
C GLN A 128 -28.30 -19.41 -2.19
N PRO A 129 -28.76 -19.14 -3.43
CA PRO A 129 -28.17 -19.60 -4.69
C PRO A 129 -26.78 -19.00 -4.96
N SER A 130 -25.96 -19.70 -5.76
CA SER A 130 -24.60 -19.29 -6.09
C SER A 130 -24.56 -17.96 -6.85
N ARG A 131 -23.61 -17.09 -6.49
CA ARG A 131 -23.36 -15.80 -7.16
C ARG A 131 -22.45 -15.93 -8.39
N LEU A 132 -21.85 -17.09 -8.62
CA LEU A 132 -20.85 -17.30 -9.66
C LEU A 132 -21.36 -16.96 -11.06
N VAL A 133 -22.56 -17.43 -11.43
CA VAL A 133 -23.13 -17.18 -12.77
C VAL A 133 -23.41 -15.69 -12.97
N SER A 134 -23.93 -15.00 -11.95
CA SER A 134 -24.15 -13.55 -12.01
C SER A 134 -22.85 -12.77 -12.14
N PHE A 135 -21.79 -13.20 -11.45
CA PHE A 135 -20.47 -12.59 -11.56
C PHE A 135 -19.83 -12.80 -12.95
N ILE A 136 -20.00 -13.99 -13.55
CA ILE A 136 -19.55 -14.25 -14.93
C ILE A 136 -20.26 -13.28 -15.89
N SER A 137 -21.58 -13.12 -15.75
CA SER A 137 -22.36 -12.17 -16.57
C SER A 137 -21.92 -10.72 -16.41
N LEU A 138 -21.43 -10.33 -15.22
CA LEU A 138 -20.89 -8.99 -14.98
C LEU A 138 -19.64 -8.68 -15.84
N SER A 139 -18.96 -9.70 -16.37
CA SER A 139 -17.84 -9.57 -17.32
C SER A 139 -16.74 -8.62 -16.84
N THR A 140 -16.37 -8.74 -15.56
CA THR A 140 -15.36 -7.88 -14.92
C THR A 140 -14.23 -8.68 -14.28
N PHE A 141 -13.00 -8.18 -14.38
CA PHE A 141 -11.85 -8.71 -13.63
C PHE A 141 -11.60 -7.98 -12.30
N THR A 142 -12.23 -6.83 -12.11
CA THR A 142 -12.00 -5.94 -10.97
C THR A 142 -13.30 -5.83 -10.16
N PRO A 143 -13.54 -6.75 -9.20
CA PRO A 143 -14.74 -6.71 -8.36
C PRO A 143 -14.78 -5.41 -7.54
N SER A 144 -15.91 -5.16 -6.87
CA SER A 144 -15.97 -4.03 -5.92
C SER A 144 -15.01 -4.27 -4.75
N ARG A 145 -14.44 -3.20 -4.17
CA ARG A 145 -13.61 -3.35 -2.95
C ARG A 145 -14.40 -3.97 -1.80
N ARG A 146 -15.69 -3.65 -1.70
CA ARG A 146 -16.61 -4.25 -0.72
C ARG A 146 -16.72 -5.77 -0.88
N GLU A 147 -16.96 -6.24 -2.11
CA GLU A 147 -17.05 -7.67 -2.42
C GLU A 147 -15.72 -8.40 -2.16
N PHE A 148 -14.60 -7.78 -2.50
CA PHE A 148 -13.30 -8.37 -2.22
C PHE A 148 -12.97 -8.36 -0.72
N ALA A 149 -13.37 -7.34 0.04
CA ALA A 149 -13.27 -7.35 1.50
C ALA A 149 -14.07 -8.49 2.13
N ASP A 150 -15.29 -8.72 1.64
CA ASP A 150 -16.15 -9.83 2.08
C ASP A 150 -15.50 -11.18 1.76
N TYR A 151 -14.91 -11.34 0.57
CA TYR A 151 -14.08 -12.50 0.23
C TYR A 151 -12.93 -12.71 1.23
N LEU A 152 -12.17 -11.66 1.52
CA LEU A 152 -11.04 -11.74 2.46
C LEU A 152 -11.51 -12.08 3.88
N GLN A 153 -12.64 -11.54 4.33
CA GLN A 153 -13.25 -11.86 5.61
C GLN A 153 -13.71 -13.33 5.64
N TRP A 154 -14.39 -13.80 4.60
CA TRP A 154 -14.80 -15.19 4.46
C TRP A 154 -13.61 -16.16 4.52
N CYS A 155 -12.51 -15.82 3.84
CA CYS A 155 -11.25 -16.55 3.93
C CYS A 155 -10.69 -16.57 5.35
N ALA A 156 -10.65 -15.40 6.01
CA ALA A 156 -10.12 -15.23 7.36
C ALA A 156 -10.92 -16.05 8.39
N GLU A 157 -12.25 -16.04 8.32
CA GLU A 157 -13.13 -16.81 9.21
C GLU A 157 -12.94 -18.32 9.01
N LYS A 158 -12.97 -18.76 7.75
CA LYS A 158 -12.79 -20.17 7.39
C LYS A 158 -11.43 -20.71 7.85
N VAL A 159 -10.34 -20.00 7.54
CA VAL A 159 -8.99 -20.46 7.90
C VAL A 159 -8.73 -20.40 9.40
N THR A 160 -9.38 -19.47 10.12
CA THR A 160 -9.32 -19.42 11.59
C THR A 160 -9.90 -20.70 12.20
N ALA A 161 -11.03 -21.19 11.69
CA ALA A 161 -11.63 -22.44 12.16
C ALA A 161 -10.73 -23.66 11.88
N GLU A 162 -10.16 -23.74 10.67
CA GLU A 162 -9.25 -24.83 10.27
C GLU A 162 -7.95 -24.82 11.09
N LEU A 163 -7.33 -23.66 11.30
CA LEU A 163 -6.12 -23.53 12.12
C LEU A 163 -6.36 -23.95 13.56
N ARG A 164 -7.49 -23.57 14.18
CA ARG A 164 -7.83 -24.00 15.54
C ARG A 164 -7.96 -25.51 15.64
N ALA A 165 -8.58 -26.16 14.65
CA ALA A 165 -8.66 -27.62 14.59
C ALA A 165 -7.28 -28.28 14.43
N GLN A 166 -6.30 -27.56 13.89
CA GLN A 166 -4.91 -27.99 13.71
C GLN A 166 -4.00 -27.59 14.88
N GLY A 167 -4.55 -27.06 15.98
CA GLY A 167 -3.79 -26.66 17.17
C GLY A 167 -3.16 -25.26 17.10
N GLY A 168 -3.49 -24.48 16.07
CA GLY A 168 -3.11 -23.07 15.95
C GLY A 168 -4.06 -22.11 16.67
N GLU A 169 -3.73 -20.82 16.65
CA GLU A 169 -4.46 -19.76 17.33
C GLU A 169 -4.60 -18.51 16.45
N VAL A 170 -5.76 -17.85 16.51
CA VAL A 170 -5.97 -16.50 15.94
C VAL A 170 -6.70 -15.67 16.98
N SER A 171 -6.07 -14.57 17.37
CA SER A 171 -6.51 -13.72 18.47
C SER A 171 -6.72 -12.29 17.99
N PHE A 172 -7.96 -11.81 18.13
CA PHE A 172 -8.41 -10.49 17.71
C PHE A 172 -8.55 -9.57 18.92
N GLY A 173 -8.49 -8.25 18.70
CA GLY A 173 -8.55 -7.26 19.78
C GLY A 173 -7.27 -7.19 20.62
N GLU A 174 -6.16 -7.72 20.12
CA GLU A 174 -4.88 -7.78 20.80
C GLU A 174 -3.81 -7.00 20.01
N GLU A 175 -3.20 -6.00 20.63
CA GLU A 175 -2.10 -5.26 20.04
C GLU A 175 -0.77 -5.87 20.52
N VAL A 176 0.06 -6.35 19.59
CA VAL A 176 1.41 -6.78 19.96
C VAL A 176 2.19 -5.57 20.41
N VAL A 177 2.55 -5.60 21.68
CA VAL A 177 3.31 -4.56 22.31
C VAL A 177 4.79 -4.92 22.14
N GLY A 178 5.31 -6.02 22.70
CA GLY A 178 6.75 -6.29 22.72
C GLY A 178 7.15 -7.65 22.14
N VAL A 179 8.43 -7.76 21.75
CA VAL A 179 9.07 -9.01 21.37
C VAL A 179 10.43 -9.09 22.06
N ASP A 180 10.63 -10.14 22.84
CA ASP A 180 11.88 -10.40 23.56
C ASP A 180 12.42 -11.79 23.21
N ALA A 181 13.73 -11.95 23.27
CA ALA A 181 14.37 -13.27 23.22
C ALA A 181 14.27 -13.95 24.59
N LEU A 182 13.96 -15.25 24.61
CA LEU A 182 14.07 -16.05 25.82
C LEU A 182 15.55 -16.38 26.08
N ARG A 183 16.04 -16.16 27.30
CA ARG A 183 17.43 -16.50 27.67
C ARG A 183 17.64 -18.01 27.55
N PRO A 184 18.78 -18.46 27.00
CA PRO A 184 19.20 -19.84 27.12
C PRO A 184 19.33 -20.26 28.59
N ASP A 185 19.28 -21.56 28.84
CA ASP A 185 19.45 -22.13 30.18
C ASP A 185 20.80 -21.74 30.80
N GLU A 186 20.87 -21.59 32.12
CA GLU A 186 22.06 -21.11 32.85
C GLU A 186 23.33 -21.93 32.59
N HIS A 187 23.19 -23.17 32.09
CA HIS A 187 24.29 -24.07 31.72
C HIS A 187 24.82 -23.85 30.28
N ASP A 188 24.22 -22.94 29.51
CA ASP A 188 24.50 -22.74 28.08
C ASP A 188 24.83 -21.25 27.80
N GLN A 189 25.75 -20.70 28.60
CA GLN A 189 26.29 -19.36 28.36
C GLN A 189 26.99 -19.33 26.98
N GLY A 190 26.36 -18.66 26.01
CA GLY A 190 26.80 -18.59 24.61
C GLY A 190 25.90 -19.31 23.60
N ALA A 191 24.80 -19.93 24.03
CA ALA A 191 23.86 -20.58 23.12
C ALA A 191 22.99 -19.60 22.31
N ASP A 192 22.71 -19.97 21.05
CA ASP A 192 21.84 -19.20 20.15
C ASP A 192 20.43 -19.02 20.75
N VAL A 193 19.81 -17.86 20.51
CA VAL A 193 18.39 -17.63 20.80
C VAL A 193 17.54 -18.60 19.95
N ARG A 194 16.73 -19.43 20.61
CA ARG A 194 15.83 -20.41 19.96
C ARG A 194 14.35 -20.06 20.03
N VAL A 195 13.96 -19.23 20.99
CA VAL A 195 12.56 -18.92 21.28
C VAL A 195 12.40 -17.43 21.54
N LEU A 196 11.34 -16.85 20.99
CA LEU A 196 10.90 -15.49 21.21
C LEU A 196 9.66 -15.48 22.09
N ARG A 197 9.60 -14.55 23.04
CA ARG A 197 8.40 -14.18 23.79
C ARG A 197 7.75 -12.98 23.09
N VAL A 198 6.50 -13.14 22.67
CA VAL A 198 5.67 -12.09 22.09
C VAL A 198 4.64 -11.68 23.13
N THR A 199 4.67 -10.41 23.51
CA THR A 199 3.75 -9.82 24.48
C THR A 199 2.72 -8.98 23.73
N SER A 200 1.45 -9.30 23.88
CA SER A 200 0.32 -8.51 23.38
C SER A 200 -0.49 -7.91 24.51
N ARG A 201 -1.16 -6.79 24.25
CA ARG A 201 -2.11 -6.14 25.14
C ARG A 201 -3.51 -6.35 24.58
N VAL A 202 -4.39 -6.94 25.38
CA VAL A 202 -5.83 -6.99 25.08
C VAL A 202 -6.38 -5.57 25.17
N LEU A 203 -6.91 -5.04 24.06
CA LEU A 203 -7.31 -3.63 23.97
C LEU A 203 -8.53 -3.30 24.84
N GLU A 204 -9.38 -4.28 25.12
CA GLU A 204 -10.59 -4.10 25.95
C GLU A 204 -10.27 -4.04 27.45
N THR A 205 -9.39 -4.92 27.93
CA THR A 205 -9.10 -5.07 29.37
C THR A 205 -7.78 -4.45 29.81
N GLY A 206 -6.86 -4.21 28.88
CA GLY A 206 -5.48 -3.80 29.15
C GLY A 206 -4.57 -4.94 29.62
N GLU A 207 -5.08 -6.17 29.72
CA GLU A 207 -4.33 -7.35 30.14
C GLU A 207 -3.19 -7.67 29.18
N LEU A 208 -2.04 -8.10 29.72
CA LEU A 208 -0.91 -8.56 28.93
C LEU A 208 -0.96 -10.07 28.75
N VAL A 209 -0.83 -10.52 27.51
CA VAL A 209 -0.80 -11.95 27.13
C VAL A 209 0.58 -12.26 26.56
N HIS A 210 1.17 -13.37 27.01
CA HIS A 210 2.48 -13.83 26.53
C HIS A 210 2.33 -15.09 25.69
N ARG A 211 2.91 -15.09 24.49
CA ARG A 211 3.02 -16.26 23.61
C ARG A 211 4.48 -16.52 23.27
N TYR A 212 4.83 -17.79 23.07
CA TYR A 212 6.20 -18.20 22.75
C TYR A 212 6.26 -18.79 21.36
N THR A 213 7.27 -18.41 20.58
CA THR A 213 7.40 -18.87 19.19
C THR A 213 8.85 -19.10 18.78
N ARG A 214 9.08 -20.04 17.85
CA ARG A 214 10.40 -20.25 17.22
C ARG A 214 10.64 -19.28 16.07
N ASN A 215 9.60 -18.97 15.30
CA ASN A 215 9.66 -18.06 14.15
C ASN A 215 8.67 -16.92 14.32
N LEU A 216 9.05 -15.74 13.84
CA LEU A 216 8.20 -14.55 13.87
C LEU A 216 8.00 -14.01 12.46
N VAL A 217 6.76 -13.69 12.12
CA VAL A 217 6.38 -12.99 10.90
C VAL A 217 5.78 -11.65 11.30
N VAL A 218 6.27 -10.55 10.70
CA VAL A 218 5.73 -9.21 10.96
C VAL A 218 4.97 -8.72 9.73
N SER A 219 3.65 -8.75 9.82
CA SER A 219 2.72 -8.39 8.74
C SER A 219 1.75 -7.28 9.17
N ALA A 220 2.24 -6.31 9.96
CA ALA A 220 1.43 -5.23 10.55
C ALA A 220 0.95 -4.17 9.54
N GLY A 221 1.26 -4.32 8.25
CA GLY A 221 0.88 -3.35 7.21
C GLY A 221 1.72 -2.06 7.28
N GLY A 222 1.10 -0.93 6.90
CA GLY A 222 1.74 0.38 6.96
C GLY A 222 0.99 1.32 7.90
N SER A 223 1.71 2.24 8.53
CA SER A 223 1.14 3.31 9.36
C SER A 223 0.82 4.55 8.51
N PRO A 224 -0.26 5.30 8.83
CA PRO A 224 -0.56 6.57 8.18
C PRO A 224 0.65 7.52 8.13
N LYS A 225 0.99 8.04 6.95
CA LYS A 225 2.08 9.01 6.81
C LYS A 225 1.51 10.42 6.76
N VAL A 226 1.40 11.09 7.91
CA VAL A 226 0.96 12.49 7.98
C VAL A 226 2.18 13.42 7.84
N PRO A 227 2.13 14.48 7.00
CA PRO A 227 3.19 15.48 6.93
C PRO A 227 3.48 16.09 8.30
N SER A 228 4.75 16.35 8.62
CA SER A 228 5.15 16.83 9.95
C SER A 228 4.47 18.15 10.33
N GLN A 229 4.21 19.02 9.34
CA GLN A 229 3.47 20.28 9.51
C GLN A 229 2.05 20.04 10.04
N LEU A 230 1.41 18.93 9.65
CA LEU A 230 0.03 18.59 10.02
C LEU A 230 -0.07 17.61 11.19
N ALA A 231 1.07 17.07 11.64
CA ALA A 231 1.15 16.09 12.72
C ALA A 231 1.35 16.72 14.11
N ALA A 232 1.36 18.05 14.20
CA ALA A 232 1.50 18.77 15.47
C ALA A 232 0.37 18.39 16.45
N PRO A 233 0.65 18.15 17.75
CA PRO A 233 -0.35 17.69 18.71
C PRO A 233 -1.59 18.58 18.80
N GLU A 234 -1.40 19.90 18.75
CA GLU A 234 -2.48 20.90 18.75
C GLU A 234 -3.41 20.79 17.53
N LEU A 235 -2.86 20.43 16.35
CA LEU A 235 -3.66 20.18 15.15
C LEU A 235 -4.39 18.84 15.24
N VAL A 236 -3.72 17.78 15.72
CA VAL A 236 -4.34 16.46 15.90
C VAL A 236 -5.52 16.54 16.86
N GLN A 237 -5.40 17.30 17.95
CA GLN A 237 -6.46 17.52 18.94
C GLN A 237 -7.71 18.20 18.37
N THR A 238 -7.61 18.95 17.27
CA THR A 238 -8.79 19.52 16.59
C THR A 238 -9.73 18.46 16.03
N GLY A 239 -9.22 17.25 15.75
CA GLY A 239 -9.95 16.19 15.06
C GLY A 239 -10.31 16.53 13.61
N ARG A 240 -9.70 17.57 13.02
CA ARG A 240 -9.97 18.08 11.66
C ARG A 240 -8.86 17.77 10.65
N VAL A 241 -7.70 17.29 11.11
CA VAL A 241 -6.69 16.66 10.26
C VAL A 241 -6.96 15.15 10.23
N LEU A 242 -7.41 14.66 9.09
CA LEU A 242 -7.72 13.25 8.87
C LEU A 242 -6.68 12.63 7.94
N HIS A 243 -6.36 11.35 8.11
CA HIS A 243 -5.64 10.59 7.09
C HIS A 243 -6.63 9.68 6.36
N THR A 244 -6.39 9.39 5.07
CA THR A 244 -7.28 8.51 4.28
C THR A 244 -7.53 7.15 4.95
N ALA A 245 -6.54 6.63 5.67
CA ALA A 245 -6.64 5.37 6.42
C ALA A 245 -7.82 5.29 7.42
N SER A 246 -8.27 6.42 7.97
CA SER A 246 -9.37 6.53 8.92
C SER A 246 -10.48 7.46 8.43
N PHE A 247 -10.52 7.76 7.12
CA PHE A 247 -11.40 8.78 6.56
C PHE A 247 -12.88 8.51 6.84
N LEU A 248 -13.41 7.33 6.47
CA LEU A 248 -14.81 6.99 6.74
C LEU A 248 -15.16 6.90 8.23
N GLU A 249 -14.20 6.64 9.10
CA GLU A 249 -14.42 6.57 10.56
C GLU A 249 -14.72 7.96 11.14
N HIS A 250 -14.17 9.02 10.55
CA HIS A 250 -14.24 10.38 11.11
C HIS A 250 -15.09 11.34 10.27
N ILE A 251 -15.12 11.18 8.94
CA ILE A 251 -15.70 12.19 8.05
C ILE A 251 -17.20 12.40 8.26
N HIS A 252 -17.93 11.36 8.65
CA HIS A 252 -19.37 11.44 8.96
C HIS A 252 -19.69 12.29 10.19
N ARG A 253 -18.74 12.44 11.11
CA ARG A 253 -18.83 13.37 12.23
C ARG A 253 -18.36 14.77 11.83
N VAL A 254 -17.24 14.85 11.11
CA VAL A 254 -16.60 16.13 10.78
C VAL A 254 -17.45 16.99 9.84
N LEU A 255 -18.05 16.42 8.79
CA LEU A 255 -18.80 17.24 7.82
C LEU A 255 -20.01 17.97 8.42
N PRO A 256 -20.89 17.33 9.22
CA PRO A 256 -21.97 18.05 9.92
C PRO A 256 -21.44 19.16 10.83
N GLU A 257 -20.41 18.88 11.63
CA GLU A 257 -19.80 19.89 12.53
C GLU A 257 -19.21 21.08 11.75
N VAL A 258 -18.70 20.86 10.54
CA VAL A 258 -18.22 21.92 9.65
C VAL A 258 -19.38 22.76 9.12
N VAL A 259 -20.47 22.12 8.70
CA VAL A 259 -21.65 22.82 8.16
C VAL A 259 -22.36 23.63 9.24
N GLU A 260 -22.52 23.09 10.45
CA GLU A 260 -23.15 23.79 11.58
C GLU A 260 -22.40 25.05 12.00
N ARG A 261 -21.06 25.06 11.85
CA ARG A 261 -20.19 26.18 12.20
C ARG A 261 -19.86 27.08 11.02
N ALA A 262 -20.51 26.88 9.88
CA ALA A 262 -20.28 27.68 8.70
C ALA A 262 -20.53 29.17 9.01
N ASN A 263 -19.53 30.01 8.73
CA ASN A 263 -19.61 31.46 8.92
C ASN A 263 -20.11 32.11 7.62
N GLU A 264 -20.97 33.13 7.72
CA GLU A 264 -21.45 33.92 6.57
C GLU A 264 -20.31 34.73 5.92
N GLU A 265 -19.18 34.94 6.60
CA GLU A 265 -18.07 35.76 6.09
C GLU A 265 -17.10 35.00 5.16
N ARG A 266 -17.07 33.66 5.19
CA ARG A 266 -16.16 32.86 4.34
C ARG A 266 -16.80 31.55 3.86
N PRO A 267 -16.40 31.02 2.69
CA PRO A 267 -16.85 29.70 2.27
C PRO A 267 -16.38 28.61 3.23
N ILE A 268 -17.19 27.56 3.37
CA ILE A 268 -16.73 26.26 3.86
C ILE A 268 -15.62 25.80 2.91
N ARG A 269 -14.46 25.43 3.46
CA ARG A 269 -13.32 25.00 2.66
C ARG A 269 -12.68 23.74 3.22
N LEU A 270 -12.57 22.70 2.40
CA LEU A 270 -11.90 21.45 2.74
C LEU A 270 -10.65 21.27 1.89
N ALA A 271 -9.58 20.72 2.46
CA ALA A 271 -8.38 20.36 1.71
C ALA A 271 -8.24 18.84 1.57
N VAL A 272 -7.77 18.39 0.42
CA VAL A 272 -7.25 17.03 0.21
C VAL A 272 -5.80 17.12 -0.21
N VAL A 273 -4.89 16.62 0.62
CA VAL A 273 -3.45 16.67 0.36
C VAL A 273 -3.02 15.37 -0.31
N GLY A 274 -2.44 15.47 -1.51
CA GLY A 274 -1.89 14.34 -2.25
C GLY A 274 -2.55 14.12 -3.61
N ALA A 275 -1.89 13.31 -4.45
CA ALA A 275 -2.21 13.12 -5.86
C ALA A 275 -2.39 11.63 -6.25
N GLY A 276 -2.50 10.74 -5.26
CA GLY A 276 -2.70 9.30 -5.50
C GLY A 276 -4.18 8.90 -5.48
N GLN A 277 -4.46 7.62 -5.79
CA GLN A 277 -5.81 7.07 -5.84
C GLN A 277 -6.67 7.48 -4.62
N SER A 278 -6.19 7.25 -3.40
CA SER A 278 -6.98 7.55 -2.20
C SER A 278 -7.34 9.03 -2.06
N ALA A 279 -6.45 9.92 -2.48
CA ALA A 279 -6.72 11.36 -2.48
C ALA A 279 -7.81 11.70 -3.50
N ALA A 280 -7.73 11.16 -4.73
CA ALA A 280 -8.71 11.41 -5.78
C ALA A 280 -10.10 10.88 -5.41
N GLU A 281 -10.18 9.71 -4.79
CA GLU A 281 -11.46 9.17 -4.34
C GLU A 281 -12.06 9.96 -3.18
N CYS A 282 -11.25 10.36 -2.19
CA CYS A 282 -11.72 11.24 -1.12
C CYS A 282 -12.16 12.61 -1.65
N PHE A 283 -11.47 13.17 -2.64
CA PHE A 283 -11.81 14.43 -3.27
C PHE A 283 -13.22 14.41 -3.88
N LEU A 284 -13.54 13.37 -4.66
CA LEU A 284 -14.90 13.15 -5.18
C LEU A 284 -15.90 12.87 -4.07
N HIS A 285 -15.54 12.02 -3.11
CA HIS A 285 -16.45 11.60 -2.03
C HIS A 285 -16.87 12.77 -1.14
N LEU A 286 -15.95 13.68 -0.83
CA LEU A 286 -16.23 14.88 -0.04
C LEU A 286 -17.31 15.73 -0.71
N ARG A 287 -17.26 15.95 -2.03
CA ARG A 287 -18.33 16.65 -2.77
C ARG A 287 -19.67 15.94 -2.60
N THR A 288 -19.70 14.63 -2.87
CA THR A 288 -20.92 13.82 -2.81
C THR A 288 -21.55 13.81 -1.41
N LYS A 289 -20.74 13.84 -0.34
CA LYS A 289 -21.25 13.81 1.04
C LYS A 289 -21.52 15.19 1.62
N LEU A 290 -20.81 16.22 1.18
CA LEU A 290 -21.04 17.59 1.64
C LEU A 290 -22.30 18.19 0.98
N ALA A 291 -22.51 18.00 -0.33
CA ALA A 291 -23.62 18.62 -1.05
C ALA A 291 -25.01 18.39 -0.41
N PRO A 292 -25.38 17.18 0.04
CA PRO A 292 -26.67 16.93 0.69
C PRO A 292 -26.83 17.58 2.07
N LEU A 293 -25.72 17.96 2.73
CA LEU A 293 -25.73 18.59 4.05
C LEU A 293 -25.90 20.12 3.96
N LEU A 294 -25.70 20.71 2.79
CA LEU A 294 -25.79 22.16 2.62
C LEU A 294 -27.26 22.64 2.70
N PRO A 295 -27.54 23.75 3.42
CA PRO A 295 -28.91 24.27 3.56
C PRO A 295 -29.49 24.68 2.19
N ARG A 296 -30.71 24.22 1.86
CA ARG A 296 -31.41 24.48 0.57
C ARG A 296 -32.43 25.62 0.57
N SER A 297 -32.68 26.25 1.71
CA SER A 297 -33.74 27.26 1.85
C SER A 297 -33.32 28.63 1.31
N SER A 298 -34.26 29.43 0.82
CA SER A 298 -34.07 30.84 0.45
C SER A 298 -33.64 31.74 1.62
N THR A 299 -33.68 31.21 2.85
CA THR A 299 -33.19 31.79 4.11
C THR A 299 -31.80 31.25 4.52
N SER A 300 -31.06 30.62 3.60
CA SER A 300 -29.74 30.02 3.84
C SER A 300 -28.72 31.07 4.30
N SER A 301 -27.97 30.77 5.37
CA SER A 301 -26.81 31.56 5.82
C SER A 301 -25.59 31.42 4.89
N LEU A 302 -25.66 30.55 3.87
CA LEU A 302 -24.55 30.34 2.96
C LEU A 302 -24.49 31.47 1.91
N SER A 303 -23.58 32.40 2.13
CA SER A 303 -23.27 33.51 1.22
C SER A 303 -22.25 33.12 0.13
N HIS A 304 -21.49 32.04 0.35
CA HIS A 304 -20.40 31.61 -0.53
C HIS A 304 -20.49 30.12 -0.86
N ARG A 305 -20.15 29.77 -2.11
CA ARG A 305 -20.09 28.38 -2.58
C ARG A 305 -18.99 27.62 -1.82
N PRO A 306 -19.26 26.45 -1.22
CA PRO A 306 -18.23 25.63 -0.59
C PRO A 306 -17.14 25.20 -1.57
N GLN A 307 -15.93 25.01 -1.05
CA GLN A 307 -14.76 24.67 -1.86
C GLN A 307 -14.07 23.44 -1.31
N ILE A 308 -13.62 22.56 -2.20
CA ILE A 308 -12.77 21.43 -1.88
C ILE A 308 -11.52 21.59 -2.75
N ASP A 309 -10.38 21.79 -2.11
CA ASP A 309 -9.11 22.01 -2.80
C ASP A 309 -8.23 20.77 -2.69
N MET A 310 -7.84 20.20 -3.82
CA MET A 310 -6.82 19.17 -3.89
C MET A 310 -5.44 19.82 -4.00
N LEU A 311 -4.64 19.72 -2.94
CA LEU A 311 -3.30 20.28 -2.86
C LEU A 311 -2.28 19.24 -3.34
N ILE A 312 -1.66 19.47 -4.49
CA ILE A 312 -0.71 18.53 -5.09
C ILE A 312 0.65 19.20 -5.31
N ARG A 313 1.73 18.48 -5.01
CA ARG A 313 3.11 18.93 -5.28
C ARG A 313 3.49 18.79 -6.76
N SER A 314 2.79 17.95 -7.50
CA SER A 314 3.01 17.73 -8.93
C SER A 314 2.27 18.77 -9.77
N SER A 315 2.55 18.77 -11.07
CA SER A 315 1.84 19.60 -12.05
C SER A 315 0.40 19.15 -12.29
N ALA A 316 0.14 17.85 -12.17
CA ALA A 316 -1.12 17.21 -12.49
C ALA A 316 -1.26 15.87 -11.76
N LEU A 317 -2.49 15.33 -11.77
CA LEU A 317 -2.76 13.93 -11.48
C LEU A 317 -2.28 13.06 -12.65
N ARG A 318 -1.78 11.87 -12.35
CA ARG A 318 -1.20 10.96 -13.36
C ARG A 318 -1.94 9.63 -13.39
N PRO A 319 -2.19 9.07 -14.59
CA PRO A 319 -2.79 7.76 -14.69
C PRO A 319 -1.83 6.69 -14.16
N THR A 320 -2.38 5.64 -13.58
CA THR A 320 -1.68 4.37 -13.41
C THR A 320 -1.20 3.86 -14.76
N ASP A 321 0.06 3.41 -14.85
CA ASP A 321 0.50 2.63 -15.99
C ASP A 321 -0.07 1.20 -15.89
N GLU A 322 -1.17 0.96 -16.60
CA GLU A 322 -1.84 -0.34 -16.73
C GLU A 322 -1.37 -1.11 -17.99
N GLY A 323 -0.25 -0.70 -18.60
CA GLY A 323 0.34 -1.38 -19.74
C GLY A 323 0.67 -2.84 -19.42
N GLN A 324 0.32 -3.76 -20.34
CA GLN A 324 0.48 -5.21 -20.11
C GLN A 324 1.92 -5.60 -19.77
N PHE A 325 2.90 -5.06 -20.50
CA PHE A 325 4.33 -5.26 -20.24
C PHE A 325 4.80 -4.62 -18.94
N SER A 326 4.35 -3.40 -18.64
CA SER A 326 4.66 -2.72 -17.37
C SER A 326 4.15 -3.51 -16.16
N ASN A 327 3.02 -4.21 -16.32
CA ASN A 327 2.38 -4.98 -15.26
C ASN A 327 3.07 -6.32 -14.94
N GLU A 328 3.95 -6.83 -15.81
CA GLU A 328 4.77 -8.04 -15.54
C GLU A 328 5.73 -7.84 -14.36
N VAL A 329 5.99 -6.58 -13.95
CA VAL A 329 6.76 -6.28 -12.72
C VAL A 329 6.10 -6.85 -11.46
N PHE A 330 4.80 -7.15 -11.51
CA PHE A 330 4.05 -7.76 -10.40
C PHE A 330 3.91 -9.28 -10.50
N ASP A 331 4.63 -9.92 -11.43
CA ASP A 331 4.62 -11.37 -11.53
C ASP A 331 5.36 -12.01 -10.33
N PRO A 332 4.91 -13.17 -9.83
CA PRO A 332 5.54 -13.82 -8.69
C PRO A 332 7.06 -14.04 -8.86
N SER A 333 7.50 -14.37 -10.08
CA SER A 333 8.91 -14.57 -10.43
C SER A 333 9.76 -13.30 -10.32
N MET A 334 9.17 -12.11 -10.50
CA MET A 334 9.88 -10.84 -10.43
C MET A 334 10.47 -10.60 -9.04
N SER A 335 9.78 -11.05 -7.99
CA SER A 335 10.27 -10.93 -6.61
C SER A 335 11.63 -11.61 -6.40
N GLN A 336 11.81 -12.82 -6.96
CA GLN A 336 13.06 -13.57 -6.90
C GLN A 336 14.14 -12.93 -7.75
N ALA A 337 13.79 -12.45 -8.94
CA ALA A 337 14.73 -11.78 -9.83
C ALA A 337 15.26 -10.47 -9.22
N VAL A 338 14.39 -9.59 -8.68
CA VAL A 338 14.81 -8.35 -8.01
C VAL A 338 15.59 -8.62 -6.72
N TYR A 339 15.28 -9.69 -5.99
CA TYR A 339 16.00 -10.06 -4.77
C TYR A 339 17.49 -10.35 -5.04
N ARG A 340 17.81 -10.93 -6.20
CA ARG A 340 19.18 -11.24 -6.62
C ARG A 340 19.99 -10.03 -7.12
N LEU A 341 19.35 -8.88 -7.32
CA LEU A 341 20.02 -7.65 -7.77
C LEU A 341 20.80 -6.96 -6.64
N GLY A 342 21.88 -6.28 -7.05
CA GLY A 342 22.56 -5.27 -6.23
C GLY A 342 21.65 -4.06 -5.94
N GLN A 343 22.09 -3.20 -5.01
CA GLN A 343 21.27 -2.08 -4.56
C GLN A 343 21.00 -1.07 -5.68
N ALA A 344 22.02 -0.70 -6.46
CA ALA A 344 21.88 0.30 -7.52
C ALA A 344 20.93 -0.17 -8.64
N GLU A 345 21.05 -1.45 -9.05
CA GLU A 345 20.18 -2.04 -10.06
C GLU A 345 18.74 -2.14 -9.55
N ARG A 346 18.57 -2.51 -8.27
CA ARG A 346 17.25 -2.57 -7.64
C ARG A 346 16.58 -1.18 -7.60
N GLU A 347 17.31 -0.14 -7.20
CA GLU A 347 16.81 1.24 -7.19
C GLU A 347 16.39 1.70 -8.59
N ARG A 348 17.17 1.35 -9.61
CA ARG A 348 16.84 1.63 -11.00
C ARG A 348 15.54 0.93 -11.42
N VAL A 349 15.44 -0.39 -11.25
CA VAL A 349 14.25 -1.18 -11.64
C VAL A 349 12.99 -0.67 -10.93
N LEU A 350 13.07 -0.40 -9.62
CA LEU A 350 11.95 0.14 -8.86
C LEU A 350 11.61 1.58 -9.24
N GLY A 351 12.60 2.38 -9.66
CA GLY A 351 12.41 3.73 -10.17
C GLY A 351 11.61 3.75 -11.48
N GLU A 352 11.94 2.88 -12.41
CA GLU A 352 11.23 2.71 -13.70
C GLU A 352 9.79 2.23 -13.47
N ALA A 353 9.56 1.30 -12.54
CA ALA A 353 8.25 0.77 -12.22
C ALA A 353 7.39 1.70 -11.34
N LYS A 354 7.87 2.89 -10.93
CA LYS A 354 7.18 3.74 -9.95
C LYS A 354 5.77 4.17 -10.39
N SER A 355 5.57 4.39 -11.69
CA SER A 355 4.30 4.79 -12.31
C SER A 355 3.22 3.72 -12.30
N THR A 356 3.53 2.49 -11.88
CA THR A 356 2.53 1.42 -11.78
C THR A 356 1.82 1.39 -10.43
N ASN A 357 2.36 2.04 -9.39
CA ASN A 357 1.81 1.93 -8.02
C ASN A 357 1.81 3.23 -7.18
N TYR A 358 2.75 4.16 -7.38
CA TYR A 358 2.91 5.31 -6.47
C TYR A 358 2.54 6.65 -7.10
N SER A 359 1.74 7.45 -6.36
CA SER A 359 1.31 8.80 -6.77
C SER A 359 0.62 8.84 -8.13
N ILE A 360 -0.24 7.85 -8.35
CA ILE A 360 -1.02 7.61 -9.56
C ILE A 360 -2.47 7.34 -9.20
N VAL A 361 -3.35 7.53 -10.19
CA VAL A 361 -4.80 7.40 -10.06
C VAL A 361 -5.29 6.52 -11.21
N ASN A 362 -6.25 5.64 -10.95
CA ASN A 362 -6.87 4.81 -11.98
C ASN A 362 -7.50 5.72 -13.06
N PRO A 363 -7.31 5.41 -14.37
CA PRO A 363 -7.84 6.21 -15.46
C PRO A 363 -9.33 6.55 -15.34
N LYS A 364 -10.18 5.59 -14.93
CA LYS A 364 -11.62 5.83 -14.77
C LYS A 364 -11.91 6.82 -13.64
N THR A 365 -11.13 6.81 -12.57
CA THR A 365 -11.26 7.80 -11.50
C THR A 365 -10.82 9.19 -12.00
N LEU A 366 -9.78 9.26 -12.84
CA LEU A 366 -9.36 10.52 -13.46
C LEU A 366 -10.45 11.09 -14.39
N ASP A 367 -11.07 10.24 -15.20
CA ASP A 367 -12.18 10.63 -16.08
C ASP A 367 -13.31 11.27 -15.25
N VAL A 368 -13.75 10.61 -14.16
CA VAL A 368 -14.79 11.14 -13.28
C VAL A 368 -14.37 12.46 -12.61
N VAL A 369 -13.12 12.60 -12.17
CA VAL A 369 -12.60 13.88 -11.63
C VAL A 369 -12.67 14.97 -12.69
N TYR A 370 -12.20 14.68 -13.90
CA TYR A 370 -12.12 15.66 -14.97
C TYR A 370 -13.51 16.07 -15.47
N GLU A 371 -14.40 15.11 -15.72
CA GLU A 371 -15.80 15.33 -16.09
C GLU A 371 -16.51 16.17 -15.04
N THR A 372 -16.39 15.82 -13.75
CA THR A 372 -16.98 16.60 -12.66
C THR A 372 -16.50 18.05 -12.66
N MET A 373 -15.19 18.27 -12.82
CA MET A 373 -14.63 19.63 -12.84
C MET A 373 -15.02 20.41 -14.10
N TYR A 374 -15.17 19.73 -15.24
CA TYR A 374 -15.65 20.34 -16.47
C TYR A 374 -17.12 20.74 -16.38
N ASP A 375 -17.96 19.86 -15.83
CA ASP A 375 -19.39 20.12 -15.60
C ASP A 375 -19.58 21.34 -14.69
N GLN A 376 -18.76 21.49 -13.64
CA GLN A 376 -18.78 22.70 -12.81
C GLN A 376 -18.58 23.98 -13.64
N LYS A 377 -17.70 23.95 -14.64
CA LYS A 377 -17.47 25.10 -15.53
C LYS A 377 -18.66 25.34 -16.45
N VAL A 378 -19.24 24.27 -16.99
CA VAL A 378 -20.45 24.35 -17.82
C VAL A 378 -21.60 24.99 -17.03
N GLU A 379 -21.84 24.56 -15.80
CA GLU A 379 -22.89 25.12 -14.94
C GLU A 379 -22.63 26.58 -14.57
N GLU A 380 -21.37 26.96 -14.30
CA GLU A 380 -20.98 28.35 -14.06
C GLU A 380 -21.24 29.23 -15.31
N ASP A 381 -20.82 28.78 -16.50
CA ASP A 381 -21.05 29.50 -17.77
C ASP A 381 -22.55 29.61 -18.11
N ILE A 382 -23.34 28.57 -17.83
CA ILE A 382 -24.81 28.59 -17.99
C ILE A 382 -25.43 29.60 -17.04
N ALA A 383 -25.06 29.59 -15.76
CA ALA A 383 -25.61 30.51 -14.77
C ALA A 383 -25.31 31.97 -15.12
N GLU A 384 -24.07 32.26 -15.55
CA GLU A 384 -23.67 33.59 -16.01
C GLU A 384 -24.49 34.04 -17.23
N ARG A 385 -24.64 33.18 -18.24
CA ARG A 385 -25.36 33.51 -19.48
C ARG A 385 -26.88 33.63 -19.29
N THR A 386 -27.46 32.81 -18.42
CA THR A 386 -28.93 32.77 -18.21
C THR A 386 -29.39 33.70 -17.09
N CYS A 387 -28.45 34.34 -16.38
CA CYS A 387 -28.72 35.05 -15.13
C CYS A 387 -29.48 34.18 -14.11
N ALA A 388 -29.28 32.85 -14.16
CA ALA A 388 -29.88 31.94 -13.19
C ALA A 388 -29.37 32.29 -11.78
N PRO A 389 -30.21 32.19 -10.75
CA PRO A 389 -29.80 32.53 -9.40
C PRO A 389 -28.62 31.67 -8.96
N ALA A 390 -27.55 32.30 -8.45
CA ALA A 390 -26.36 31.64 -7.91
C ALA A 390 -26.66 30.58 -6.82
N LYS A 391 -27.89 30.57 -6.29
CA LYS A 391 -28.41 29.61 -5.31
C LYS A 391 -28.28 28.16 -5.79
N ASP A 392 -28.42 27.88 -7.08
CA ASP A 392 -28.29 26.51 -7.59
C ASP A 392 -26.84 26.00 -7.47
N LEU A 393 -25.84 26.88 -7.61
CA LEU A 393 -24.42 26.56 -7.46
C LEU A 393 -23.97 26.49 -5.99
N LEU A 394 -24.65 27.18 -5.07
CA LEU A 394 -24.32 27.18 -3.64
C LEU A 394 -24.49 25.80 -2.98
N HIS A 395 -25.27 24.91 -3.60
CA HIS A 395 -25.54 23.56 -3.09
C HIS A 395 -24.61 22.49 -3.67
N ASP A 396 -23.68 22.87 -4.54
CA ASP A 396 -22.70 21.97 -5.12
C ASP A 396 -21.28 22.44 -4.81
N PRO A 397 -20.52 21.77 -3.92
CA PRO A 397 -19.16 22.15 -3.60
C PRO A 397 -18.26 22.21 -4.83
N ARG A 398 -17.54 23.32 -4.99
CA ARG A 398 -16.58 23.50 -6.08
C ARG A 398 -15.30 22.72 -5.81
N LEU A 399 -14.96 21.81 -6.71
CA LEU A 399 -13.69 21.10 -6.76
C LEU A 399 -12.63 21.94 -7.46
N ASN A 400 -11.49 22.17 -6.80
CA ASN A 400 -10.31 22.80 -7.40
C ASN A 400 -9.07 21.91 -7.21
N ILE A 401 -8.18 21.89 -8.19
CA ILE A 401 -6.84 21.30 -8.05
C ILE A 401 -5.84 22.45 -7.98
N ARG A 402 -5.03 22.50 -6.91
CA ARG A 402 -3.94 23.47 -6.74
C ARG A 402 -2.60 22.77 -7.00
N PRO A 403 -2.05 22.85 -8.22
CA PRO A 403 -0.77 22.24 -8.57
C PRO A 403 0.39 22.98 -7.91
N TYR A 404 1.53 22.29 -7.80
CA TYR A 404 2.74 22.83 -7.18
C TYR A 404 2.47 23.52 -5.83
N THR A 405 1.76 22.86 -4.93
CA THR A 405 1.44 23.42 -3.60
C THR A 405 2.16 22.63 -2.51
N GLU A 406 3.00 23.33 -1.74
CA GLU A 406 3.69 22.81 -0.57
C GLU A 406 3.13 23.44 0.70
N ILE A 407 2.85 22.64 1.73
CA ILE A 407 2.45 23.14 3.05
C ILE A 407 3.73 23.44 3.82
N ARG A 408 3.97 24.72 4.12
CA ARG A 408 5.14 25.18 4.90
C ARG A 408 4.86 25.14 6.38
N GLU A 409 3.72 25.67 6.78
CA GLU A 409 3.27 25.76 8.16
C GLU A 409 1.76 25.46 8.23
N ALA A 410 1.33 24.96 9.39
CA ALA A 410 -0.07 24.77 9.69
C ALA A 410 -0.31 25.08 11.17
N SER A 411 -1.41 25.78 11.47
CA SER A 411 -1.76 26.18 12.83
C SER A 411 -3.27 26.08 13.05
N PRO A 412 -3.73 25.73 14.26
CA PRO A 412 -5.15 25.77 14.58
C PRO A 412 -5.60 27.22 14.82
N THR A 413 -6.77 27.57 14.31
CA THR A 413 -7.45 28.83 14.62
C THR A 413 -8.31 28.70 15.88
N SER A 414 -8.77 29.83 16.43
CA SER A 414 -9.69 29.85 17.58
C SER A 414 -11.02 29.12 17.34
N SER A 415 -11.45 29.02 16.08
CA SER A 415 -12.65 28.28 15.65
C SER A 415 -12.44 26.75 15.55
N GLY A 416 -11.18 26.30 15.63
CA GLY A 416 -10.77 24.93 15.34
C GLY A 416 -10.48 24.66 13.85
N ALA A 417 -10.80 25.59 12.94
CA ALA A 417 -10.32 25.50 11.55
C ALA A 417 -8.78 25.56 11.49
N ILE A 418 -8.19 25.08 10.40
CA ILE A 418 -6.75 24.92 10.21
C ILE A 418 -6.29 25.97 9.22
N GLU A 419 -5.41 26.86 9.66
CA GLU A 419 -4.72 27.80 8.77
C GLU A 419 -3.49 27.12 8.16
N LEU A 420 -3.35 27.18 6.84
CA LEU A 420 -2.21 26.62 6.10
C LEU A 420 -1.44 27.73 5.40
N VAL A 421 -0.13 27.75 5.60
CA VAL A 421 0.80 28.55 4.79
C VAL A 421 1.22 27.70 3.59
N LEU A 422 0.73 28.09 2.41
CA LEU A 422 0.90 27.39 1.15
C LEU A 422 1.94 28.09 0.29
N PHE A 423 2.96 27.36 -0.15
CA PHE A 423 4.00 27.86 -1.02
C PHE A 423 3.94 27.22 -2.40
N ASN A 424 4.03 28.05 -3.44
CA ASN A 424 4.16 27.58 -4.82
C ASN A 424 5.63 27.69 -5.28
N PRO A 425 6.36 26.58 -5.51
CA PRO A 425 7.77 26.61 -5.88
C PRO A 425 8.03 27.15 -7.29
N ILE A 426 7.02 27.20 -8.16
CA ILE A 426 7.15 27.73 -9.53
C ILE A 426 6.99 29.25 -9.53
N THR A 427 5.92 29.77 -8.93
CA THR A 427 5.64 31.22 -8.89
C THR A 427 6.37 31.93 -7.75
N ARG A 428 6.89 31.18 -6.77
CA ARG A 428 7.45 31.69 -5.50
C ARG A 428 6.45 32.45 -4.64
N GLU A 429 5.16 32.29 -4.93
CA GLU A 429 4.10 32.92 -4.16
C GLU A 429 3.80 32.12 -2.89
N GLU A 430 3.62 32.85 -1.79
CA GLU A 430 3.14 32.32 -0.52
C GLU A 430 1.73 32.85 -0.26
N ARG A 431 0.83 31.96 0.16
CA ARG A 431 -0.55 32.31 0.51
C ARG A 431 -0.93 31.63 1.81
N THR A 432 -1.66 32.36 2.65
CA THR A 432 -2.28 31.81 3.85
C THR A 432 -3.75 31.56 3.58
N GLU A 433 -4.20 30.34 3.81
CA GLU A 433 -5.58 29.92 3.52
C GLU A 433 -6.12 29.09 4.69
N THR A 434 -7.36 29.36 5.10
CA THR A 434 -8.01 28.64 6.20
C THR A 434 -8.90 27.51 5.66
N TYR A 435 -8.78 26.33 6.26
CA TYR A 435 -9.50 25.10 5.91
C TYR A 435 -10.26 24.55 7.12
N ASP A 436 -11.53 24.20 6.94
CA ASP A 436 -12.37 23.61 7.98
C ASP A 436 -11.98 22.17 8.34
N ALA A 437 -11.43 21.44 7.38
CA ALA A 437 -10.80 20.14 7.59
C ALA A 437 -9.75 19.86 6.48
N VAL A 438 -8.76 19.04 6.82
CA VAL A 438 -7.68 18.62 5.92
C VAL A 438 -7.62 17.09 5.88
N VAL A 439 -7.75 16.51 4.69
CA VAL A 439 -7.65 15.06 4.46
C VAL A 439 -6.31 14.74 3.81
N CYS A 440 -5.47 13.97 4.50
CA CYS A 440 -4.15 13.55 4.06
C CYS A 440 -4.23 12.24 3.28
N GLY A 441 -4.15 12.31 1.95
CA GLY A 441 -3.93 11.18 1.04
C GLY A 441 -2.44 10.98 0.74
N THR A 442 -1.61 10.96 1.79
CA THR A 442 -0.15 11.08 1.74
C THR A 442 0.59 9.75 1.86
N GLY A 443 -0.15 8.64 1.81
CA GLY A 443 0.39 7.29 1.76
C GLY A 443 0.70 6.71 3.13
N TYR A 444 1.57 5.71 3.17
CA TYR A 444 1.85 4.96 4.39
C TYR A 444 3.35 4.80 4.59
N ASP A 445 3.77 4.80 5.85
CA ASP A 445 5.11 4.39 6.26
C ASP A 445 5.12 2.87 6.53
N ARG A 446 6.22 2.20 6.17
CA ARG A 446 6.36 0.73 6.30
C ARG A 446 7.46 0.34 7.29
N GLN A 447 7.82 1.22 8.22
CA GLN A 447 8.85 1.02 9.23
C GLN A 447 8.26 0.74 10.63
N ALA A 448 6.94 0.63 10.77
CA ALA A 448 6.28 0.34 12.05
C ALA A 448 6.81 -0.94 12.74
N TRP A 449 7.27 -1.93 11.96
CA TRP A 449 7.91 -3.14 12.47
C TRP A 449 9.14 -2.85 13.34
N ARG A 450 9.87 -1.75 13.08
CA ARG A 450 11.03 -1.36 13.89
C ARG A 450 10.63 -1.04 15.31
N ASN A 451 9.52 -0.33 15.50
CA ASN A 451 9.04 0.02 16.84
C ASN A 451 8.47 -1.20 17.58
N ILE A 452 7.93 -2.18 16.85
CA ILE A 452 7.43 -3.44 17.43
C ILE A 452 8.60 -4.31 17.91
N LEU A 453 9.66 -4.46 17.10
CA LEU A 453 10.79 -5.32 17.41
C LEU A 453 11.85 -4.65 18.30
N PHE A 454 12.07 -3.35 18.11
CA PHE A 454 13.15 -2.57 18.74
C PHE A 454 12.56 -1.36 19.46
N ARG A 455 11.75 -1.64 20.47
CA ARG A 455 11.10 -0.60 21.27
C ARG A 455 12.12 0.39 21.85
N PRO A 456 11.83 1.70 21.82
CA PRO A 456 12.60 2.68 22.57
C PRO A 456 12.57 2.36 24.07
N THR A 457 13.74 2.34 24.71
CA THR A 457 13.96 1.92 26.10
C THR A 457 13.12 2.70 27.13
N HIS A 458 12.65 3.89 26.78
CA HIS A 458 11.85 4.76 27.65
C HIS A 458 10.37 4.35 27.78
N GLU A 459 9.85 3.46 26.94
CA GLU A 459 8.46 2.96 26.98
C GLU A 459 8.35 1.51 27.51
N SER A 460 9.37 1.03 28.24
CA SER A 460 9.35 -0.28 28.86
C SER A 460 8.25 -0.34 29.93
N VAL A 461 7.08 -0.85 29.54
CA VAL A 461 6.02 -1.24 30.48
C VAL A 461 6.54 -2.43 31.26
N LEU A 462 7.01 -2.13 32.48
CA LEU A 462 7.21 -3.02 33.62
C LEU A 462 8.08 -4.27 33.33
N ALA A 463 9.30 -4.18 33.85
CA ALA A 463 10.18 -5.29 34.17
C ALA A 463 9.51 -6.26 35.17
N GLU A 464 8.58 -7.09 34.69
CA GLU A 464 8.30 -8.38 35.31
C GLU A 464 8.98 -9.46 34.45
N GLY A 465 10.13 -9.95 34.92
CA GLY A 465 10.84 -11.06 34.27
C GLY A 465 12.15 -10.73 33.54
N GLU A 466 12.83 -9.61 33.83
CA GLU A 466 14.17 -9.29 33.28
C GLU A 466 15.21 -10.42 33.47
N ALA A 467 14.99 -11.30 34.45
CA ALA A 467 15.84 -12.46 34.71
C ALA A 467 15.76 -13.53 33.60
N GLU A 468 14.70 -13.57 32.77
CA GLU A 468 14.42 -14.68 31.85
C GLU A 468 14.41 -14.28 30.37
N THR A 469 14.27 -12.99 30.05
CA THR A 469 14.25 -12.52 28.66
C THR A 469 15.29 -11.43 28.40
N ILE A 470 15.66 -11.27 27.13
CA ILE A 470 16.56 -10.22 26.63
C ILE A 470 15.77 -9.43 25.56
N PRO A 471 15.62 -8.09 25.70
CA PRO A 471 15.03 -7.27 24.65
C PRO A 471 15.80 -7.44 23.34
N LEU A 472 15.10 -7.56 22.21
CA LEU A 472 15.78 -7.78 20.92
C LEU A 472 16.79 -6.69 20.61
N ALA A 473 16.51 -5.42 20.93
CA ALA A 473 17.44 -4.32 20.71
C ALA A 473 18.83 -4.56 21.35
N ALA A 474 18.88 -5.17 22.54
CA ALA A 474 20.13 -5.46 23.24
C ALA A 474 20.97 -6.57 22.55
N LEU A 475 20.35 -7.43 21.74
CA LEU A 475 21.07 -8.44 20.96
C LEU A 475 21.75 -7.85 19.72
N PHE A 476 21.29 -6.70 19.25
CA PHE A 476 21.83 -6.02 18.07
C PHE A 476 22.64 -4.77 18.40
N ASP A 477 22.77 -4.42 19.69
CA ASP A 477 23.56 -3.28 20.16
C ASP A 477 25.04 -3.69 20.20
N THR A 478 25.64 -3.88 19.02
CA THR A 478 27.10 -3.98 18.89
C THR A 478 27.68 -2.60 19.07
N THR A 479 27.93 -2.23 20.33
CA THR A 479 28.85 -1.15 20.63
C THR A 479 30.24 -1.54 20.16
N SER A 480 30.83 -0.63 19.41
CA SER A 480 32.24 -0.54 19.02
C SER A 480 33.20 -0.93 20.14
N VAL A 481 33.92 -2.04 19.94
CA VAL A 481 35.22 -2.37 20.52
C VAL A 481 35.93 -3.08 19.36
N ASP A 482 36.85 -2.45 18.63
CA ASP A 482 38.21 -2.15 19.07
C ASP A 482 38.66 -0.72 18.68
N GLU A 483 38.69 0.20 19.65
CA GLU A 483 39.75 1.21 19.73
C GLU A 483 40.60 0.84 20.94
N GLU A 484 41.69 0.10 20.73
CA GLU A 484 42.83 0.07 21.65
C GLU A 484 44.08 0.58 20.91
N GLU A 485 44.91 1.25 21.70
CA GLU A 485 45.91 2.26 21.36
C GLU A 485 47.11 1.78 20.52
N ASP A 486 47.75 2.78 19.89
CA ASP A 486 49.09 2.74 19.31
C ASP A 486 50.12 1.89 20.08
N SER A 487 50.73 0.90 19.41
CA SER A 487 52.20 0.86 19.25
C SER A 487 52.68 -0.24 18.28
N SER A 488 53.52 0.21 17.34
CA SER A 488 54.44 -0.51 16.45
C SER A 488 54.62 -2.05 16.59
N SER A 489 54.39 -2.79 15.51
CA SER A 489 55.44 -3.45 14.69
C SER A 489 54.88 -4.61 13.87
N ALA A 490 55.48 -4.83 12.70
CA ALA A 490 55.04 -5.73 11.64
C ALA A 490 55.05 -7.22 12.02
N ALA A 491 53.96 -7.93 11.69
CA ALA A 491 53.96 -9.25 11.05
C ALA A 491 52.53 -9.78 10.87
N SER A 492 52.18 -10.20 9.65
CA SER A 492 50.93 -10.91 9.34
C SER A 492 50.84 -12.28 10.03
N PRO A 493 49.62 -12.71 10.38
CA PRO A 493 49.20 -14.09 10.06
C PRO A 493 47.79 -14.18 9.46
N ALA A 494 47.56 -15.32 8.80
CA ALA A 494 46.43 -15.68 7.94
C ALA A 494 45.06 -15.77 8.66
N PRO A 495 43.92 -15.65 7.94
CA PRO A 495 42.60 -15.73 8.55
C PRO A 495 42.17 -17.18 8.79
N ALA A 496 41.77 -17.48 10.03
CA ALA A 496 41.04 -18.68 10.40
C ALA A 496 39.54 -18.53 10.07
N SER A 497 38.96 -19.60 9.55
CA SER A 497 37.61 -19.71 9.02
C SER A 497 36.51 -19.59 10.09
N SER A 498 35.58 -18.66 9.89
CA SER A 498 34.26 -18.61 10.53
C SER A 498 33.19 -19.09 9.52
N PRO A 499 32.10 -19.76 9.95
CA PRO A 499 31.12 -20.31 9.02
C PRO A 499 30.29 -19.18 8.39
N SER A 500 30.38 -19.09 7.07
CA SER A 500 29.65 -18.11 6.26
C SER A 500 28.14 -18.39 6.30
N VAL A 501 27.34 -17.40 6.68
CA VAL A 501 25.97 -17.27 6.20
C VAL A 501 26.06 -16.94 4.71
N THR A 502 25.85 -17.94 3.85
CA THR A 502 25.89 -17.78 2.40
C THR A 502 24.71 -16.94 1.94
N ALA A 503 24.97 -15.66 1.66
CA ALA A 503 24.20 -14.94 0.65
C ALA A 503 24.29 -15.75 -0.67
N PRO A 504 23.20 -15.89 -1.44
CA PRO A 504 23.29 -16.48 -2.76
C PRO A 504 24.29 -15.67 -3.59
N PRO A 505 25.04 -16.30 -4.53
CA PRO A 505 26.02 -15.59 -5.32
C PRO A 505 25.33 -14.44 -6.04
N ALA A 506 25.81 -13.21 -5.81
CA ALA A 506 25.42 -12.07 -6.62
C ALA A 506 25.73 -12.42 -8.08
N LEU A 507 24.73 -12.26 -8.96
CA LEU A 507 24.96 -12.37 -10.40
C LEU A 507 25.89 -11.23 -10.79
N SER A 508 27.17 -11.55 -11.05
CA SER A 508 28.06 -10.66 -11.77
C SER A 508 27.54 -10.57 -13.21
N LEU A 509 26.79 -9.52 -13.51
CA LEU A 509 26.42 -9.20 -14.88
C LEU A 509 27.71 -8.97 -15.69
N PRO A 510 27.85 -9.52 -16.91
CA PRO A 510 29.02 -9.24 -17.74
C PRO A 510 29.08 -7.75 -18.07
N ASP A 511 30.28 -7.16 -17.97
CA ASP A 511 30.59 -5.73 -18.20
C ASP A 511 30.14 -5.20 -19.58
N SER A 512 29.73 -6.08 -20.50
CA SER A 512 29.29 -5.74 -21.85
C SER A 512 27.83 -5.32 -21.98
N ALA A 513 27.00 -5.41 -20.92
CA ALA A 513 25.57 -5.10 -21.03
C ALA A 513 25.22 -3.60 -21.16
N PHE A 514 26.17 -2.69 -20.89
CA PHE A 514 25.94 -1.23 -20.95
C PHE A 514 27.06 -0.42 -21.62
N ALA A 515 27.99 -1.06 -22.33
CA ALA A 515 29.17 -0.37 -22.87
C ALA A 515 28.92 0.59 -24.05
N ASP A 516 27.72 0.60 -24.67
CA ASP A 516 27.46 1.39 -25.89
C ASP A 516 26.41 2.50 -25.77
N LEU A 517 26.12 2.98 -24.55
CA LEU A 517 25.36 4.23 -24.36
C LEU A 517 26.27 5.36 -23.89
N SER A 518 27.24 5.69 -24.73
CA SER A 518 28.08 6.90 -24.57
C SER A 518 27.23 8.17 -24.71
N ARG A 519 27.30 9.01 -23.68
CA ARG A 519 26.79 10.40 -23.53
C ARG A 519 26.90 11.24 -24.82
N PRO A 520 25.95 12.15 -25.09
CA PRO A 520 26.26 13.40 -25.78
C PRO A 520 26.67 14.47 -24.75
N THR A 521 27.93 14.90 -24.87
CA THR A 521 28.46 16.10 -24.22
C THR A 521 27.89 17.37 -24.85
N SER A 522 27.55 18.34 -24.01
CA SER A 522 27.27 19.73 -24.38
C SER A 522 28.46 20.39 -25.08
N SER A 523 28.24 21.05 -26.22
CA SER A 523 29.08 22.18 -26.66
C SER A 523 28.25 23.17 -27.48
N SER A 524 28.60 24.45 -27.31
CA SER A 524 27.90 25.64 -27.75
C SER A 524 28.30 26.12 -29.15
N SER A 525 27.39 26.91 -29.74
CA SER A 525 27.60 28.03 -30.68
C SER A 525 28.22 27.77 -32.07
N ALA A 526 27.45 28.03 -33.13
CA ALA A 526 27.52 29.27 -33.94
C ALA A 526 26.96 29.07 -35.36
N SER A 527 26.36 30.14 -35.87
CA SER A 527 25.71 30.33 -37.18
C SER A 527 26.60 30.10 -38.40
N THR A 528 26.05 29.57 -39.51
CA THR A 528 26.01 30.26 -40.83
C THR A 528 25.18 29.54 -41.91
N SER A 529 24.32 30.35 -42.55
CA SER A 529 23.62 30.36 -43.84
C SER A 529 23.84 29.32 -44.98
N LEU A 530 22.72 29.11 -45.70
CA LEU A 530 22.51 28.95 -47.17
C LEU A 530 22.84 27.60 -47.86
N HIS A 531 21.82 26.88 -48.37
CA HIS A 531 21.36 26.97 -49.78
C HIS A 531 20.17 26.04 -50.09
N ARG A 532 19.39 26.45 -51.09
CA ARG A 532 18.14 25.88 -51.63
C ARG A 532 18.44 25.26 -53.00
N ALA A 533 17.98 24.04 -53.25
CA ALA A 533 17.72 23.38 -54.55
C ALA A 533 17.48 21.87 -54.25
N ASP A 534 16.68 21.06 -54.93
CA ASP A 534 15.60 21.15 -55.91
C ASP A 534 14.91 19.76 -55.81
N LEU A 535 13.58 19.68 -55.84
CA LEU A 535 12.83 18.42 -55.90
C LEU A 535 12.12 18.32 -57.25
N PRO A 536 12.23 17.22 -58.01
CA PRO A 536 11.36 16.98 -59.13
C PRO A 536 10.10 16.20 -58.75
N SER A 537 9.06 16.58 -59.47
CA SER A 537 7.63 16.26 -59.51
C SER A 537 7.22 14.81 -59.84
N LEU A 538 6.24 14.29 -59.08
CA LEU A 538 4.89 13.76 -59.46
C LEU A 538 4.75 12.65 -60.55
N PRO A 539 3.74 11.72 -60.47
CA PRO A 539 2.32 12.10 -60.66
C PRO A 539 1.22 11.38 -59.84
N PHE A 540 0.06 12.05 -59.90
CA PHE A 540 -1.25 11.86 -59.25
C PHE A 540 -2.19 10.88 -60.01
N LEU A 541 -3.12 10.27 -59.22
CA LEU A 541 -4.55 9.92 -59.47
C LEU A 541 -4.97 8.69 -60.33
N PRO A 542 -6.25 8.18 -60.21
CA PRO A 542 -7.42 8.78 -59.53
C PRO A 542 -8.28 7.87 -58.62
N ALA A 543 -9.20 8.53 -57.89
CA ALA A 543 -10.35 7.98 -57.19
C ALA A 543 -11.64 8.07 -58.03
N HIS A 544 -12.50 7.04 -57.97
CA HIS A 544 -13.96 6.99 -58.16
C HIS A 544 -14.34 5.50 -57.94
N THR A 545 -15.29 5.08 -57.09
CA THR A 545 -16.75 5.28 -57.19
C THR A 545 -17.44 4.76 -55.92
N LEU A 546 -18.56 5.42 -55.59
CA LEU A 546 -19.53 5.15 -54.54
C LEU A 546 -20.21 3.75 -54.55
N GLN A 547 -20.79 3.45 -53.38
CA GLN A 547 -22.14 2.87 -53.14
C GLN A 547 -22.29 1.41 -52.63
N ILE A 548 -23.05 1.31 -51.53
CA ILE A 548 -24.02 0.25 -51.16
C ILE A 548 -23.48 -0.98 -50.38
N LEU A 549 -23.73 -1.09 -49.06
CA LEU A 549 -24.88 -1.81 -48.45
C LEU A 549 -24.77 -1.89 -46.91
N HIS A 550 -25.92 -1.67 -46.26
CA HIS A 550 -26.23 -1.87 -44.85
C HIS A 550 -26.52 -3.36 -44.54
N GLN A 551 -26.34 -3.78 -43.28
CA GLN A 551 -26.77 -5.06 -42.65
C GLN A 551 -25.92 -6.30 -43.04
N SER A 552 -25.41 -7.16 -42.16
CA SER A 552 -26.10 -7.86 -41.06
C SER A 552 -25.11 -8.59 -40.14
N ARG A 553 -25.51 -8.70 -38.87
CA ARG A 553 -25.14 -9.63 -37.79
C ARG A 553 -24.42 -10.98 -38.13
N ALA A 554 -23.60 -11.36 -37.14
CA ALA A 554 -23.44 -12.68 -36.52
C ALA A 554 -22.31 -13.63 -36.98
N ARG A 555 -21.63 -14.13 -35.92
CA ARG A 555 -20.75 -15.31 -35.78
C ARG A 555 -19.25 -15.04 -35.82
N LEU A 556 -18.66 -14.85 -34.63
CA LEU A 556 -17.96 -15.91 -33.88
C LEU A 556 -17.67 -15.42 -32.45
#